data_AF-U3TXW0-F1
#
_entry.id   AF-U3TXW0-F1
#
_cell.length_a   1.000
_cell.length_b   1.000
_cell.length_c   1.000
_cell.angle_alpha   90.00
_cell.angle_beta   90.00
_cell.angle_gamma   90.00
#
_symmetry.space_group_name_H-M   'P 1'
#
loop_
_entity.id
_entity.type
_entity.pdbx_description
1 polymer ?
#
loop_
_entity_poly.entity_id
_entity_poly.type
_entity_poly.pdbx_seq_one_letter_code
_entity_poly.pdbx_strand_id
1 'polypeptide(L)'
;MKIAQDQLTALSKIGDLARQRNEEGAASLSDATQTDARIEGARTTLTQYQASLNRWRATLASYLGWPLVKKVSDAFPPSLTRACAVGKADDKTNPAVLAAWAQARQAANAAVNSARLKAQQQLSESQTEALSLSQSLAIMSRKQTLGEKTQQLYQDQYLQLGTRPLLDVLNAEQEVFQTRFAMQQTISQLRSLQLDCLYSTGQMRSAFALNNQRIQSVEIQP
;
A
#
# COMPACT_ATOMS: atom_id res chain seq x y z
N MET A 1 -6.89 2.96 -6.61
CA MET A 1 -7.74 3.40 -7.74
C MET A 1 -7.32 2.76 -9.06
N LYS A 2 -6.12 3.03 -9.58
CA LYS A 2 -5.68 2.50 -10.90
C LYS A 2 -5.86 0.98 -11.06
N ILE A 3 -5.40 0.19 -10.09
CA ILE A 3 -5.54 -1.28 -10.13
C ILE A 3 -7.01 -1.73 -10.23
N ALA A 4 -7.92 -1.11 -9.48
CA ALA A 4 -9.35 -1.43 -9.55
C ALA A 4 -9.99 -1.02 -10.89
N GLN A 5 -9.56 0.11 -11.46
CA GLN A 5 -9.98 0.55 -12.79
C GLN A 5 -9.51 -0.41 -13.88
N ASP A 6 -8.24 -0.83 -13.79
CA ASP A 6 -7.64 -1.80 -14.71
C ASP A 6 -8.38 -3.14 -14.63
N GLN A 7 -8.74 -3.60 -13.42
CA GLN A 7 -9.49 -4.85 -13.21
C GLN A 7 -10.86 -4.80 -13.86
N LEU A 8 -11.61 -3.72 -13.61
CA LEU A 8 -12.93 -3.53 -14.21
C LEU A 8 -12.83 -3.49 -15.73
N THR A 9 -11.81 -2.80 -16.28
CA THR A 9 -11.59 -2.70 -17.71
C THR A 9 -11.29 -4.08 -18.33
N ALA A 10 -10.42 -4.86 -17.70
CA ALA A 10 -10.05 -6.18 -18.19
C ALA A 10 -11.23 -7.16 -18.15
N LEU A 11 -11.97 -7.21 -17.03
CA LEU A 11 -13.18 -8.03 -16.92
C LEU A 11 -14.28 -7.60 -17.90
N SER A 12 -14.44 -6.29 -18.13
CA SER A 12 -15.44 -5.80 -19.10
C SER A 12 -15.13 -6.30 -20.52
N LYS A 13 -13.86 -6.27 -20.94
CA LYS A 13 -13.43 -6.81 -22.24
C LYS A 13 -13.70 -8.30 -22.37
N ILE A 14 -13.42 -9.07 -21.31
CA ILE A 14 -13.71 -10.51 -21.28
C ILE A 14 -15.23 -10.75 -21.35
N GLY A 15 -16.03 -9.93 -20.66
CA GLY A 15 -17.50 -10.00 -20.68
C GLY A 15 -18.10 -9.70 -22.04
N ASP A 16 -17.61 -8.67 -22.74
CA ASP A 16 -18.07 -8.33 -24.10
C ASP A 16 -17.85 -9.51 -25.06
N LEU A 17 -16.68 -10.13 -24.99
CA LEU A 17 -16.35 -11.31 -25.78
C LEU A 17 -17.22 -12.52 -25.40
N ALA A 18 -17.43 -12.78 -24.11
CA ALA A 18 -18.24 -13.90 -23.64
C ALA A 18 -19.70 -13.78 -24.10
N ARG A 19 -20.27 -12.56 -24.08
CA ARG A 19 -21.61 -12.27 -24.61
C ARG A 19 -21.67 -12.48 -26.12
N GLN A 20 -20.73 -11.91 -26.87
CA GLN A 20 -20.69 -12.09 -28.31
C GLN A 20 -20.66 -13.58 -28.70
N ARG A 21 -19.80 -14.37 -28.07
CA ARG A 21 -19.72 -15.81 -28.34
C ARG A 21 -20.99 -16.55 -27.93
N ASN A 22 -21.69 -16.09 -26.89
CA ASN A 22 -22.98 -16.68 -26.52
C ASN A 22 -24.05 -16.39 -27.57
N GLU A 23 -24.13 -15.16 -28.07
CA GLU A 23 -25.03 -14.75 -29.15
C GLU A 23 -24.76 -15.52 -30.46
N GLU A 24 -23.49 -15.83 -30.72
CA GLU A 24 -23.04 -16.67 -31.84
C GLU A 24 -23.23 -18.18 -31.60
N GLY A 25 -23.71 -18.60 -30.42
CA GLY A 25 -23.91 -20.00 -30.05
C GLY A 25 -22.61 -20.77 -29.74
N ALA A 26 -21.48 -20.08 -29.65
CA ALA A 26 -20.14 -20.62 -29.41
C ALA A 26 -19.70 -20.62 -27.93
N ALA A 27 -20.55 -20.14 -27.01
CA ALA A 27 -20.35 -20.15 -25.56
C ALA A 27 -21.68 -20.30 -24.81
N SER A 28 -21.63 -20.74 -23.55
CA SER A 28 -22.84 -20.94 -22.74
C SER A 28 -23.35 -19.64 -22.11
N LEU A 29 -24.65 -19.57 -21.80
CA LEU A 29 -25.21 -18.44 -21.05
C LEU A 29 -24.61 -18.36 -19.62
N SER A 30 -24.22 -19.50 -19.08
CA SER A 30 -23.52 -19.59 -17.79
C SER A 30 -22.19 -18.82 -17.81
N ASP A 31 -21.42 -18.93 -18.90
CA ASP A 31 -20.16 -18.21 -19.06
C ASP A 31 -20.37 -16.68 -19.05
N ALA A 32 -21.39 -16.19 -19.76
CA ALA A 32 -21.74 -14.77 -19.79
C ALA A 32 -22.15 -14.26 -18.40
N THR A 33 -23.11 -14.94 -17.76
CA THR A 33 -23.64 -14.55 -16.44
C THR A 33 -22.59 -14.64 -15.33
N GLN A 34 -21.69 -15.62 -15.36
CA GLN A 34 -20.57 -15.70 -14.40
C GLN A 34 -19.59 -14.52 -14.57
N THR A 35 -19.35 -14.09 -15.80
CA THR A 35 -18.47 -12.95 -16.08
C THR A 35 -19.09 -11.65 -15.58
N ASP A 36 -20.40 -11.47 -15.81
CA ASP A 36 -21.15 -10.31 -15.32
C ASP A 36 -21.12 -10.20 -13.79
N ALA A 37 -21.26 -11.32 -13.08
CA ALA A 37 -21.11 -11.34 -11.62
C ALA A 37 -19.73 -10.82 -11.16
N ARG A 38 -18.66 -11.15 -11.89
CA ARG A 38 -17.30 -10.65 -11.57
C ARG A 38 -17.12 -9.18 -11.92
N ILE A 39 -17.73 -8.71 -13.01
CA ILE A 39 -17.73 -7.28 -13.39
C ILE A 39 -18.40 -6.46 -12.28
N GLU A 40 -19.56 -6.88 -11.79
CA GLU A 40 -20.26 -6.19 -10.71
C GLU A 40 -19.50 -6.25 -9.37
N GLY A 41 -18.79 -7.35 -9.11
CA GLY A 41 -17.82 -7.44 -8.02
C GLY A 41 -16.71 -6.38 -8.14
N ALA A 42 -16.07 -6.27 -9.31
CA ALA A 42 -15.02 -5.29 -9.56
C ALA A 42 -15.54 -3.84 -9.48
N ARG A 43 -16.77 -3.59 -9.93
CA ARG A 43 -17.45 -2.29 -9.84
C ARG A 43 -17.69 -1.90 -8.37
N THR A 44 -18.07 -2.87 -7.54
CA THR A 44 -18.17 -2.70 -6.08
C THR A 44 -16.82 -2.35 -5.47
N THR A 45 -15.76 -3.11 -5.79
CA THR A 45 -14.39 -2.84 -5.31
C THR A 45 -13.91 -1.44 -5.70
N LEU A 46 -14.16 -1.00 -6.95
CA LEU A 46 -13.81 0.34 -7.40
C LEU A 46 -14.50 1.42 -6.57
N THR A 47 -15.80 1.24 -6.29
CA THR A 47 -16.60 2.15 -5.47
C THR A 47 -16.07 2.24 -4.03
N GLN A 48 -15.71 1.10 -3.43
CA GLN A 48 -15.11 1.06 -2.09
C GLN A 48 -13.76 1.80 -2.02
N TYR A 49 -12.91 1.65 -3.03
CA TYR A 49 -11.65 2.40 -3.10
C TYR A 49 -11.86 3.89 -3.33
N GLN A 50 -12.87 4.28 -4.11
CA GLN A 50 -13.23 5.69 -4.30
C GLN A 50 -13.69 6.32 -2.98
N ALA A 51 -14.56 5.64 -2.24
CA ALA A 51 -15.01 6.08 -0.93
C ALA A 51 -13.83 6.21 0.06
N SER A 52 -12.91 5.25 0.03
CA SER A 52 -11.70 5.30 0.87
C SER A 52 -10.79 6.46 0.50
N LEU A 53 -10.57 6.73 -0.80
CA LEU A 53 -9.80 7.89 -1.26
C LEU A 53 -10.43 9.22 -0.79
N ASN A 54 -11.76 9.34 -0.91
CA ASN A 54 -12.47 10.52 -0.45
C ASN A 54 -12.30 10.72 1.07
N ARG A 55 -12.38 9.64 1.85
CA ARG A 55 -12.13 9.66 3.30
C ARG A 55 -10.70 10.14 3.61
N TRP A 56 -9.68 9.54 3.00
CA TRP A 56 -8.28 9.92 3.25
C TRP A 56 -7.99 11.37 2.84
N ARG A 57 -8.60 11.86 1.76
CA ARG A 57 -8.48 13.27 1.36
C ARG A 57 -9.13 14.21 2.36
N ALA A 58 -10.29 13.85 2.92
CA ALA A 58 -10.95 14.64 3.96
C ALA A 58 -10.11 14.66 5.26
N THR A 59 -9.56 13.52 5.67
CA THR A 59 -8.63 13.45 6.81
C THR A 59 -7.41 14.34 6.59
N LEU A 60 -6.80 14.28 5.41
CA LEU A 60 -5.64 15.13 5.07
C LEU A 60 -6.01 16.62 5.03
N ALA A 61 -7.18 16.96 4.47
CA ALA A 61 -7.68 18.33 4.45
C ALA A 61 -7.84 18.90 5.87
N SER A 62 -8.34 18.08 6.81
CA SER A 62 -8.44 18.42 8.23
C SER A 62 -7.06 18.69 8.84
N TYR A 63 -6.07 17.83 8.60
CA TYR A 63 -4.71 18.04 9.11
C TYR A 63 -4.02 19.28 8.54
N LEU A 64 -4.32 19.64 7.29
CA LEU A 64 -3.74 20.81 6.63
C LEU A 64 -4.52 22.12 6.90
N GLY A 65 -5.71 22.03 7.49
CA GLY A 65 -6.63 23.17 7.62
C GLY A 65 -7.15 23.67 6.27
N TRP A 66 -7.17 22.80 5.25
CA TRP A 66 -7.63 23.14 3.91
C TRP A 66 -9.08 22.73 3.70
N PRO A 67 -9.85 23.47 2.88
CA PRO A 67 -11.24 23.10 2.58
C PRO A 67 -11.32 21.82 1.73
N LEU A 68 -10.33 21.58 0.85
CA LEU A 68 -10.32 20.43 -0.05
C LEU A 68 -8.90 20.12 -0.56
N VAL A 69 -8.54 18.83 -0.56
CA VAL A 69 -7.33 18.34 -1.24
C VAL A 69 -7.72 17.68 -2.56
N LYS A 70 -7.37 18.32 -3.68
CA LYS A 70 -7.71 17.82 -5.04
C LYS A 70 -6.79 16.71 -5.52
N LYS A 71 -5.47 16.83 -5.32
CA LYS A 71 -4.47 15.89 -5.80
C LYS A 71 -3.38 15.67 -4.76
N VAL A 72 -2.92 14.43 -4.65
CA VAL A 72 -1.76 14.01 -3.86
C VAL A 72 -0.85 13.23 -4.80
N SER A 73 0.47 13.42 -4.69
CA SER A 73 1.44 12.65 -5.46
C SER A 73 1.60 11.25 -4.86
N ASP A 74 1.68 10.23 -5.72
CA ASP A 74 2.00 8.86 -5.29
C ASP A 74 3.51 8.66 -5.02
N ALA A 75 4.34 9.66 -5.37
CA ALA A 75 5.78 9.63 -5.20
C ALA A 75 6.15 9.60 -3.72
N PHE A 76 6.87 8.56 -3.33
CA PHE A 76 7.48 8.46 -2.01
C PHE A 76 8.93 8.93 -2.08
N PRO A 77 9.40 9.84 -1.20
CA PRO A 77 10.74 10.40 -1.32
C PRO A 77 11.82 9.32 -1.22
N PRO A 78 12.78 9.24 -2.16
CA PRO A 78 13.83 8.22 -2.14
C PRO A 78 14.68 8.24 -0.87
N SER A 79 14.89 9.42 -0.28
CA SER A 79 15.61 9.59 0.99
C SER A 79 14.99 8.81 2.15
N LEU A 80 13.67 8.61 2.14
CA LEU A 80 12.95 7.91 3.22
C LEU A 80 12.86 6.39 2.98
N THR A 81 13.18 5.90 1.77
CA THR A 81 13.00 4.47 1.42
C THR A 81 13.89 3.51 2.21
N ARG A 82 14.97 4.00 2.81
CA ARG A 82 15.96 3.19 3.53
C ARG A 82 16.08 3.56 5.01
N ALA A 83 15.12 4.29 5.57
CA ALA A 83 15.12 4.67 6.98
C ALA A 83 15.29 3.49 7.95
N CYS A 84 14.66 2.35 7.66
CA CYS A 84 14.82 1.16 8.50
C CYS A 84 16.18 0.47 8.36
N ALA A 85 16.96 0.73 7.31
CA ALA A 85 18.20 0.01 7.03
C ALA A 85 19.43 0.53 7.80
N VAL A 86 19.37 1.74 8.39
CA VAL A 86 20.59 2.50 8.74
C VAL A 86 20.67 2.94 10.21
N GLY A 87 19.59 2.87 10.98
CA GLY A 87 19.56 3.52 12.29
C GLY A 87 19.76 2.60 13.50
N LYS A 88 20.63 3.03 14.42
CA LYS A 88 20.44 2.78 15.86
C LYS A 88 19.66 3.97 16.43
N ALA A 89 18.90 3.74 17.51
CA ALA A 89 18.24 4.83 18.21
C ALA A 89 19.25 5.79 18.82
N ASP A 90 19.09 7.10 18.56
CA ASP A 90 19.81 8.16 19.26
C ASP A 90 18.89 8.81 20.29
N ASP A 91 19.16 8.57 21.57
CA ASP A 91 18.40 9.10 22.70
C ASP A 91 18.27 10.63 22.69
N LYS A 92 19.27 11.34 22.15
CA LYS A 92 19.30 12.81 22.16
C LYS A 92 18.29 13.42 21.19
N THR A 93 17.91 12.67 20.17
CA THR A 93 17.02 13.14 19.09
C THR A 93 15.71 12.35 19.03
N ASN A 94 15.63 11.21 19.74
CA ASN A 94 14.41 10.42 19.82
C ASN A 94 13.27 11.19 20.53
N PRO A 95 12.12 11.42 19.87
CA PRO A 95 11.03 12.21 20.43
C PRO A 95 10.42 11.64 21.70
N ALA A 96 10.28 10.31 21.79
CA ALA A 96 9.70 9.65 22.97
C ALA A 96 10.64 9.76 24.17
N VAL A 97 11.94 9.61 23.96
CA VAL A 97 12.97 9.76 25.00
C VAL A 97 13.02 11.22 25.47
N LEU A 98 13.05 12.20 24.55
CA LEU A 98 13.04 13.62 24.88
C LEU A 98 11.79 14.05 25.67
N ALA A 99 10.61 13.56 25.30
CA ALA A 99 9.39 13.80 26.06
C ALA A 99 9.48 13.21 27.47
N ALA A 100 10.04 12.00 27.61
CA ALA A 100 10.27 11.39 28.90
C ALA A 100 11.30 12.15 29.75
N TRP A 101 12.35 12.74 29.15
CA TRP A 101 13.28 13.61 29.87
C TRP A 101 12.61 14.87 30.41
N ALA A 102 11.73 15.50 29.63
CA ALA A 102 10.97 16.67 30.07
C ALA A 102 10.06 16.34 31.27
N GLN A 103 9.43 15.17 31.23
CA GLN A 103 8.59 14.66 32.32
C GLN A 103 9.43 14.16 33.52
N ALA A 104 10.62 13.61 33.29
CA ALA A 104 11.51 13.13 34.35
C ALA A 104 12.23 14.26 35.11
N ARG A 105 12.23 15.49 34.59
CA ARG A 105 12.52 16.66 35.44
C ARG A 105 11.43 16.91 36.49
N GLN A 106 10.24 16.32 36.31
CA GLN A 106 9.09 16.39 37.21
C GLN A 106 8.86 15.06 37.99
N ALA A 107 9.47 13.93 37.59
CA ALA A 107 9.33 12.59 38.18
C ALA A 107 10.61 11.72 38.04
N ALA A 108 10.77 10.61 38.77
CA ALA A 108 12.02 9.82 38.78
C ALA A 108 12.47 9.23 37.40
N ASN A 109 13.78 8.94 37.24
CA ASN A 109 14.46 8.45 36.03
C ASN A 109 13.88 7.18 35.34
N ALA A 110 12.91 6.49 35.96
CA ALA A 110 12.28 5.29 35.41
C ALA A 110 11.56 5.55 34.08
N ALA A 111 10.94 6.73 33.92
CA ALA A 111 10.23 7.10 32.69
C ALA A 111 11.18 7.15 31.47
N VAL A 112 12.40 7.67 31.63
CA VAL A 112 13.41 7.74 30.57
C VAL A 112 13.87 6.34 30.17
N ASN A 113 14.16 5.47 31.14
CA ASN A 113 14.58 4.10 30.85
C ASN A 113 13.49 3.30 30.13
N SER A 114 12.22 3.48 30.54
CA SER A 114 11.08 2.87 29.85
C SER A 114 10.94 3.37 28.42
N ALA A 115 11.06 4.69 28.19
CA ALA A 115 10.99 5.28 26.86
C ALA A 115 12.11 4.77 25.93
N ARG A 116 13.34 4.63 26.44
CA ARG A 116 14.47 4.06 25.71
C ARG A 116 14.21 2.62 25.28
N LEU A 117 13.80 1.77 26.22
CA LEU A 117 13.53 0.36 25.92
C LEU A 117 12.41 0.24 24.88
N LYS A 118 11.34 1.03 25.03
CA LYS A 118 10.23 1.06 24.07
C LYS A 118 10.68 1.51 22.67
N ALA A 119 11.53 2.53 22.58
CA ALA A 119 12.07 2.99 21.30
C ALA A 119 12.96 1.94 20.62
N GLN A 120 13.80 1.24 21.39
CA GLN A 120 14.65 0.17 20.87
C GLN A 120 13.84 -1.03 20.41
N GLN A 121 12.84 -1.44 21.20
CA GLN A 121 11.93 -2.52 20.85
C GLN A 121 11.17 -2.19 19.57
N GLN A 122 10.54 -1.01 19.50
CA GLN A 122 9.80 -0.57 18.32
C GLN A 122 10.70 -0.54 17.07
N LEU A 123 11.93 -0.05 17.21
CA LEU A 123 12.88 -0.03 16.09
C LEU A 123 13.20 -1.45 15.59
N SER A 124 13.50 -2.37 16.49
CA SER A 124 13.81 -3.76 16.15
C SER A 124 12.61 -4.47 15.47
N GLU A 125 11.41 -4.23 15.97
CA GLU A 125 10.16 -4.75 15.40
C GLU A 125 9.96 -4.20 13.98
N SER A 126 10.00 -2.88 13.81
CA SER A 126 9.82 -2.23 12.51
C SER A 126 10.89 -2.65 11.48
N GLN A 127 12.13 -2.85 11.92
CA GLN A 127 13.22 -3.35 11.06
C GLN A 127 12.99 -4.78 10.59
N THR A 128 12.59 -5.66 11.51
CA THR A 128 12.33 -7.08 11.20
C THR A 128 11.14 -7.21 10.25
N GLU A 129 10.08 -6.45 10.50
CA GLU A 129 8.90 -6.43 9.63
C GLU A 129 9.23 -5.85 8.26
N ALA A 130 9.99 -4.75 8.19
CA ALA A 130 10.40 -4.16 6.91
C ALA A 130 11.22 -5.12 6.05
N LEU A 131 12.13 -5.89 6.68
CA LEU A 131 12.91 -6.93 5.99
C LEU A 131 11.99 -8.02 5.44
N SER A 132 11.07 -8.54 6.27
CA SER A 132 10.12 -9.59 5.88
C SER A 132 9.23 -9.14 4.72
N LEU A 133 8.61 -7.96 4.83
CA LEU A 133 7.74 -7.41 3.78
C LEU A 133 8.51 -7.12 2.49
N SER A 134 9.77 -6.68 2.56
CA SER A 134 10.61 -6.50 1.37
C SER A 134 10.87 -7.82 0.65
N GLN A 135 11.06 -8.92 1.38
CA GLN A 135 11.22 -10.25 0.79
C GLN A 135 9.89 -10.73 0.18
N SER A 136 8.78 -10.57 0.88
CA SER A 136 7.44 -10.88 0.36
C SER A 136 7.13 -10.12 -0.92
N LEU A 137 7.47 -8.83 -1.00
CA LEU A 137 7.24 -8.01 -2.19
C LEU A 137 8.02 -8.54 -3.42
N ALA A 138 9.25 -9.01 -3.23
CA ALA A 138 10.05 -9.62 -4.29
C ALA A 138 9.43 -10.94 -4.80
N ILE A 139 8.82 -11.73 -3.91
CA ILE A 139 8.09 -12.96 -4.28
C ILE A 139 6.81 -12.61 -5.03
N MET A 140 6.02 -11.67 -4.52
CA MET A 140 4.77 -11.22 -5.16
C MET A 140 5.03 -10.64 -6.56
N SER A 141 6.12 -9.90 -6.75
CA SER A 141 6.50 -9.38 -8.06
C SER A 141 6.74 -10.50 -9.08
N ARG A 142 7.45 -11.58 -8.69
CA ARG A 142 7.62 -12.76 -9.56
C ARG A 142 6.29 -13.46 -9.83
N LYS A 143 5.45 -13.58 -8.79
CA LYS A 143 4.10 -14.15 -8.91
C LYS A 143 3.26 -13.38 -9.93
N GLN A 144 3.28 -12.04 -9.88
CA GLN A 144 2.56 -11.20 -10.85
C GLN A 144 3.02 -11.48 -12.28
N THR A 145 4.34 -11.46 -12.53
CA THR A 145 4.88 -11.69 -13.88
C THR A 145 4.55 -13.07 -14.43
N LEU A 146 4.59 -14.12 -13.59
CA LEU A 146 4.18 -15.46 -13.99
C LEU A 146 2.66 -15.53 -14.24
N GLY A 147 1.87 -14.89 -13.38
CA GLY A 147 0.42 -14.80 -13.53
C GLY A 147 -0.01 -14.11 -14.82
N GLU A 148 0.63 -13.00 -15.19
CA GLU A 148 0.37 -12.27 -16.44
C GLU A 148 0.65 -13.14 -17.68
N LYS A 149 1.71 -13.95 -17.66
CA LYS A 149 1.99 -14.92 -18.74
C LYS A 149 0.91 -16.00 -18.83
N THR A 150 0.49 -16.56 -17.70
CA THR A 150 -0.57 -17.57 -17.66
C THR A 150 -1.89 -17.00 -18.14
N GLN A 151 -2.26 -15.80 -17.69
CA GLN A 151 -3.43 -15.05 -18.13
C GLN A 151 -3.44 -14.90 -19.65
N GLN A 152 -2.32 -14.44 -20.25
CA GLN A 152 -2.21 -14.28 -21.70
C GLN A 152 -2.41 -15.61 -22.44
N LEU A 153 -1.71 -16.67 -22.02
CA LEU A 153 -1.86 -17.98 -22.63
C LEU A 153 -3.30 -18.52 -22.54
N TYR A 154 -3.98 -18.31 -21.42
CA TYR A 154 -5.36 -18.73 -21.25
C TYR A 154 -6.33 -17.92 -22.11
N GLN A 155 -6.09 -16.60 -22.25
CA GLN A 155 -6.86 -15.77 -23.18
C GLN A 155 -6.68 -16.25 -24.62
N ASP A 156 -5.44 -16.52 -25.06
CA ASP A 156 -5.15 -17.02 -26.40
C ASP A 156 -5.82 -18.39 -26.66
N GLN A 157 -5.74 -19.32 -25.70
CA GLN A 157 -6.38 -20.64 -25.83
C GLN A 157 -7.91 -20.57 -25.84
N TYR A 158 -8.51 -19.63 -25.11
CA TYR A 158 -9.96 -19.40 -25.13
C TYR A 158 -10.40 -18.79 -26.47
N LEU A 159 -9.68 -17.77 -26.96
CA LEU A 159 -10.03 -17.01 -28.15
C LEU A 159 -9.76 -17.74 -29.46
N GLN A 160 -8.58 -18.34 -29.59
CA GLN A 160 -8.08 -18.84 -30.86
C GLN A 160 -8.26 -20.34 -31.01
N LEU A 161 -8.18 -21.08 -29.90
CA LEU A 161 -8.13 -22.55 -29.93
C LEU A 161 -9.41 -23.21 -29.40
N GLY A 162 -10.23 -22.49 -28.62
CA GLY A 162 -11.43 -23.04 -27.99
C GLY A 162 -11.15 -24.17 -26.99
N THR A 163 -9.90 -24.35 -26.57
CA THR A 163 -9.44 -25.49 -25.74
C THR A 163 -9.42 -25.19 -24.24
N ARG A 164 -9.65 -23.92 -23.85
CA ARG A 164 -9.62 -23.48 -22.45
C ARG A 164 -11.00 -22.96 -22.02
N PRO A 165 -11.56 -23.41 -20.88
CA PRO A 165 -12.80 -22.85 -20.33
C PRO A 165 -12.65 -21.37 -19.94
N LEU A 166 -13.71 -20.57 -20.12
CA LEU A 166 -13.72 -19.17 -19.71
C LEU A 166 -13.44 -19.00 -18.21
N LEU A 167 -13.93 -19.92 -17.38
CA LEU A 167 -13.69 -19.94 -15.94
C LEU A 167 -12.19 -19.87 -15.59
N ASP A 168 -11.34 -20.56 -16.36
CA ASP A 168 -9.90 -20.55 -16.11
C ASP A 168 -9.27 -19.20 -16.44
N VAL A 169 -9.75 -18.54 -17.50
CA VAL A 169 -9.35 -17.17 -17.85
C VAL A 169 -9.72 -16.21 -16.72
N LEU A 170 -10.97 -16.28 -16.25
CA LEU A 170 -11.48 -15.43 -15.17
C LEU A 170 -10.75 -15.65 -13.84
N ASN A 171 -10.33 -16.89 -13.56
CA ASN A 171 -9.54 -17.21 -12.37
C ASN A 171 -8.12 -16.66 -12.47
N ALA A 172 -7.45 -16.81 -13.61
CA ALA A 172 -6.14 -16.22 -13.85
C ALA A 172 -6.19 -14.68 -13.75
N GLU A 173 -7.21 -14.06 -14.33
CA GLU A 173 -7.49 -12.61 -14.22
C GLU A 173 -7.58 -12.18 -12.74
N GLN A 174 -8.40 -12.89 -11.97
CA GLN A 174 -8.62 -12.59 -10.56
C GLN A 174 -7.32 -12.72 -9.74
N GLU A 175 -6.51 -13.75 -10.00
CA GLU A 175 -5.26 -13.98 -9.28
C GLU A 175 -4.22 -12.88 -9.56
N VAL A 176 -4.10 -12.44 -10.82
CA VAL A 176 -3.22 -11.32 -11.19
C VAL A 176 -3.63 -10.06 -10.42
N PHE A 177 -4.92 -9.73 -10.42
CA PHE A 177 -5.40 -8.53 -9.72
C PHE A 177 -5.31 -8.62 -8.21
N GLN A 178 -5.60 -9.77 -7.60
CA GLN A 178 -5.37 -9.99 -6.17
C GLN A 178 -3.91 -9.78 -5.79
N THR A 179 -2.98 -10.29 -6.60
CA THR A 179 -1.53 -10.10 -6.39
C THR A 179 -1.15 -8.62 -6.49
N ARG A 180 -1.66 -7.90 -7.49
CA ARG A 180 -1.40 -6.45 -7.66
C ARG A 180 -1.93 -5.64 -6.47
N PHE A 181 -3.11 -5.95 -5.94
CA PHE A 181 -3.64 -5.30 -4.74
C PHE A 181 -2.80 -5.60 -3.50
N ALA A 182 -2.43 -6.86 -3.29
CA ALA A 182 -1.58 -7.27 -2.18
C ALA A 182 -0.22 -6.54 -2.22
N MET A 183 0.41 -6.46 -3.39
CA MET A 183 1.66 -5.71 -3.57
C MET A 183 1.50 -4.22 -3.20
N GLN A 184 0.43 -3.58 -3.65
CA GLN A 184 0.18 -2.17 -3.31
C GLN A 184 -0.04 -1.96 -1.81
N GLN A 185 -0.71 -2.90 -1.15
CA GLN A 185 -0.89 -2.89 0.30
C GLN A 185 0.46 -3.04 1.02
N THR A 186 1.29 -4.00 0.61
CA THR A 186 2.63 -4.22 1.16
C THR A 186 3.55 -3.02 0.95
N ILE A 187 3.50 -2.37 -0.22
CA ILE A 187 4.25 -1.11 -0.47
C ILE A 187 3.80 -0.02 0.51
N SER A 188 2.50 0.08 0.78
CA SER A 188 1.97 1.08 1.72
C SER A 188 2.41 0.80 3.15
N GLN A 189 2.41 -0.47 3.58
CA GLN A 189 2.93 -0.89 4.89
C GLN A 189 4.44 -0.59 5.03
N LEU A 190 5.24 -0.92 4.01
CA LEU A 190 6.66 -0.60 3.99
C LEU A 190 6.92 0.90 4.15
N ARG A 191 6.14 1.75 3.48
CA ARG A 191 6.26 3.21 3.60
C ARG A 191 5.94 3.70 5.02
N SER A 192 4.93 3.14 5.68
CA SER A 192 4.64 3.43 7.09
C SER A 192 5.81 3.03 8.00
N LEU A 193 6.34 1.82 7.82
CA LEU A 193 7.48 1.34 8.61
C LEU A 193 8.71 2.24 8.45
N GLN A 194 8.97 2.78 7.26
CA GLN A 194 10.06 3.75 7.08
C GLN A 194 9.89 4.97 7.99
N LEU A 195 8.66 5.48 8.15
CA LEU A 195 8.38 6.60 9.05
C LEU A 195 8.54 6.19 10.53
N ASP A 196 8.11 4.99 10.90
CA ASP A 196 8.28 4.47 12.27
C ASP A 196 9.75 4.30 12.65
N CYS A 197 10.58 3.87 11.69
CA CYS A 197 12.03 3.81 11.85
C CYS A 197 12.64 5.20 12.02
N LEU A 198 12.22 6.22 11.24
CA LEU A 198 12.68 7.61 11.44
C LEU A 198 12.29 8.16 12.82
N TYR A 199 11.08 7.85 13.28
CA TYR A 199 10.61 8.24 14.60
C TYR A 199 11.43 7.59 15.71
N SER A 200 11.60 6.27 15.65
CA SER A 200 12.30 5.48 16.68
C SER A 200 13.81 5.75 16.68
N THR A 201 14.38 6.18 15.56
CA THR A 201 15.80 6.55 15.47
C THR A 201 16.09 8.00 15.86
N GLY A 202 15.07 8.85 15.97
CA GLY A 202 15.26 10.29 16.20
C GLY A 202 15.53 11.10 14.92
N GLN A 203 15.49 10.48 13.75
CA GLN A 203 15.85 11.11 12.47
C GLN A 203 14.68 11.83 11.78
N MET A 204 13.46 11.80 12.32
CA MET A 204 12.30 12.47 11.72
C MET A 204 12.59 13.95 11.39
N ARG A 205 13.12 14.73 12.36
CA ARG A 205 13.32 16.18 12.15
C ARG A 205 14.35 16.46 11.06
N SER A 206 15.47 15.74 11.05
CA SER A 206 16.51 15.91 10.03
C SER A 206 16.03 15.44 8.64
N ALA A 207 15.32 14.32 8.57
CA ALA A 207 14.77 13.77 7.32
C ALA A 207 13.76 14.70 6.64
N PHE A 208 13.02 15.49 7.42
CA PHE A 208 12.08 16.51 6.93
C PHE A 208 12.66 17.92 6.92
N ALA A 209 13.97 18.09 7.14
CA ALA A 209 14.66 19.39 7.19
C ALA A 209 14.01 20.40 8.17
N LEU A 210 13.51 19.90 9.30
CA LEU A 210 12.84 20.69 10.34
C LEU A 210 13.79 21.21 11.42
N ASN A 211 15.04 20.73 11.46
CA ASN A 211 16.03 21.23 12.40
C ASN A 211 16.26 22.73 12.19
N ASN A 212 16.25 23.49 13.28
CA ASN A 212 16.39 24.95 13.31
C ASN A 212 15.29 25.70 12.54
N GLN A 213 14.17 25.04 12.22
CA GLN A 213 13.01 25.72 11.67
C GLN A 213 12.10 26.25 12.77
N ARG A 214 11.47 27.39 12.50
CA ARG A 214 10.49 28.00 13.39
C ARG A 214 9.08 27.65 12.91
N ILE A 215 8.38 26.82 13.69
CA ILE A 215 7.01 26.40 13.38
C ILE A 215 6.09 26.96 14.46
N GLN A 216 5.07 27.73 14.05
CA GLN A 216 4.10 28.35 14.96
C GLN A 216 4.75 29.03 16.18
N SER A 217 5.77 29.84 15.92
CA SER A 217 6.54 30.61 16.91
C SER A 217 7.50 29.80 17.81
N VAL A 218 7.53 28.47 17.73
CA VAL A 218 8.48 27.59 18.45
C VAL A 218 9.65 27.22 17.54
N GLU A 219 10.87 27.40 18.01
CA GLU A 219 12.08 26.96 17.32
C GLU A 219 12.37 25.50 17.62
N ILE A 220 12.53 24.69 16.57
CA ILE A 220 12.86 23.27 16.70
C ILE A 220 14.37 23.13 16.84
N GLN A 221 14.82 22.93 18.09
CA GLN A 221 16.22 22.63 18.38
C GLN A 221 16.67 21.30 17.74
N PRO A 222 17.96 21.20 17.35
CA PRO A 222 18.51 20.01 16.70
C PRO A 222 18.39 18.74 17.54
#